data_AF-A1HMN1-F1
#
_entry.id   AF-A1HMN1-F1
#
_cell.length_a   1.000
_cell.length_b   1.000
_cell.length_c   1.000
_cell.angle_alpha   90.00
_cell.angle_beta   90.00
_cell.angle_gamma   90.00
#
_symmetry.space_group_name_H-M   'P 1'
#
loop_
_entity.id
_entity.type
_entity.pdbx_description
1 polymer ?
#
loop_
_entity_poly.entity_id
_entity_poly.type
_entity_poly.pdbx_seq_one_letter_code
_entity_poly.pdbx_strand_id
1 'polypeptide(L)'
;MLKQDANAYGMVITDEGNEIHLRKIQRRLRQYNPTSSKFGEWYNNRLDRIIEDPFERQSHHSFLIQAADMIVHALYRQENPKGSYKKFNADRLFLHIKPMTIKEAAADDPLQMGIKRI
;
A
#
# COMPACT_ATOMS: atom_id res chain seq x y z
N MET A 1 -5.09 -12.79 -3.62
CA MET A 1 -3.82 -12.07 -3.40
C MET A 1 -3.02 -12.20 -4.68
N LEU A 2 -2.49 -11.09 -5.21
CA LEU A 2 -1.66 -11.10 -6.41
C LEU A 2 -0.37 -11.87 -6.12
N LYS A 3 0.02 -12.75 -7.04
CA LYS A 3 1.29 -13.47 -6.95
C LYS A 3 2.42 -12.52 -7.31
N GLN A 4 3.59 -12.73 -6.73
CA GLN A 4 4.79 -11.99 -7.07
C GLN A 4 5.14 -12.26 -8.54
N ASP A 5 5.37 -11.21 -9.31
CA ASP A 5 5.84 -11.33 -10.68
C ASP A 5 7.29 -11.81 -10.69
N ALA A 6 7.59 -12.80 -11.54
CA ALA A 6 8.89 -13.40 -11.69
C ALA A 6 9.97 -12.41 -12.20
N ASN A 7 9.59 -11.26 -12.74
CA ASN A 7 10.51 -10.25 -13.27
C ASN A 7 10.49 -8.92 -12.50
N ALA A 8 9.73 -8.82 -11.39
CA ALA A 8 9.66 -7.61 -10.59
C ALA A 8 10.52 -7.71 -9.33
N TYR A 9 11.14 -6.57 -8.97
CA TYR A 9 11.78 -6.34 -7.68
C TYR A 9 11.06 -5.19 -6.96
N GLY A 10 11.08 -5.23 -5.64
CA GLY A 10 10.44 -4.23 -4.79
C GLY A 10 11.40 -3.59 -3.79
N MET A 11 10.99 -2.43 -3.29
CA MET A 11 11.61 -1.76 -2.16
C MET A 11 10.53 -1.44 -1.13
N VAL A 12 10.91 -1.44 0.14
CA VAL A 12 10.04 -1.04 1.25
C VAL A 12 10.61 0.23 1.83
N ILE A 13 9.82 1.29 1.88
CA ILE A 13 10.19 2.58 2.44
C ILE A 13 9.21 2.89 3.56
N THR A 14 9.74 3.25 4.72
CA THR A 14 8.97 3.42 5.95
C THR A 14 9.26 4.78 6.57
N ASP A 15 8.25 5.36 7.20
CA ASP A 15 8.46 6.51 8.08
C ASP A 15 9.24 6.09 9.34
N GLU A 16 9.83 7.05 10.02
CA GLU A 16 10.63 6.79 11.22
C GLU A 16 9.76 6.27 12.39
N GLY A 17 10.36 5.43 13.25
CA GLY A 17 9.78 5.08 14.56
C GLY A 17 9.53 3.60 14.84
N ASN A 18 9.63 2.69 13.87
CA ASN A 18 9.45 1.24 14.13
C ASN A 18 10.40 0.30 13.35
N GLU A 19 11.60 0.80 13.14
CA GLU A 19 12.71 0.25 12.37
C GLU A 19 12.99 -1.23 12.69
N ILE A 20 13.27 -1.52 13.96
CA ILE A 20 13.67 -2.85 14.43
C ILE A 20 12.54 -3.85 14.21
N HIS A 21 11.30 -3.45 14.42
CA HIS A 21 10.14 -4.31 14.27
C HIS A 21 9.88 -4.64 12.80
N LEU A 22 9.86 -3.63 11.92
CA LEU A 22 9.59 -3.80 10.50
C LEU A 22 10.68 -4.65 9.83
N ARG A 23 11.94 -4.40 10.18
CA ARG A 23 13.08 -5.22 9.75
C ARG A 23 12.96 -6.68 10.19
N LYS A 24 12.58 -6.92 11.47
CA LYS A 24 12.35 -8.28 11.99
C LYS A 24 11.21 -8.99 11.26
N ILE A 25 10.10 -8.30 10.99
CA ILE A 25 8.97 -8.85 10.23
C ILE A 25 9.42 -9.20 8.82
N GLN A 26 10.05 -8.27 8.10
CA GLN A 26 10.49 -8.50 6.72
C GLN A 26 11.41 -9.72 6.62
N ARG A 27 12.41 -9.82 7.50
CA ARG A 27 13.35 -10.96 7.51
C ARG A 27 12.67 -12.29 7.83
N ARG A 28 11.65 -12.30 8.70
CA ARG A 28 10.83 -13.49 8.96
C ARG A 28 10.02 -13.89 7.72
N LEU A 29 9.38 -12.92 7.05
CA LEU A 29 8.58 -13.15 5.84
C LEU A 29 9.43 -13.61 4.64
N ARG A 30 10.72 -13.27 4.60
CA ARG A 30 11.68 -13.84 3.62
C ARG A 30 11.87 -15.35 3.76
N GLN A 31 11.74 -15.89 4.98
CA GLN A 31 11.92 -17.32 5.25
C GLN A 31 10.58 -18.08 5.18
N TYR A 32 9.56 -17.52 5.84
CA TYR A 32 8.27 -18.16 5.99
C TYR A 32 7.14 -17.12 6.00
N ASN A 33 6.33 -17.13 4.96
CA ASN A 33 5.15 -16.29 4.77
C ASN A 33 3.96 -17.16 4.32
N PRO A 34 3.32 -17.88 5.27
CA PRO A 34 2.17 -18.73 4.95
C PRO A 34 1.02 -17.84 4.50
N THR A 35 0.60 -17.99 3.25
CA THR A 35 -0.51 -17.25 2.66
C THR A 35 -1.65 -18.22 2.37
N SER A 36 -2.84 -17.91 2.88
CA SER A 36 -4.04 -18.68 2.59
C SER A 36 -4.51 -18.43 1.15
N SER A 37 -4.83 -19.50 0.43
CA SER A 37 -5.55 -19.39 -0.83
C SER A 37 -7.06 -19.31 -0.57
N LYS A 38 -7.78 -18.62 -1.46
CA LYS A 38 -9.25 -18.70 -1.50
C LYS A 38 -9.77 -20.12 -1.79
N PHE A 39 -8.91 -20.99 -2.33
CA PHE A 39 -9.25 -22.36 -2.73
C PHE A 39 -8.83 -23.44 -1.71
N GLY A 40 -8.58 -23.07 -0.45
CA GLY A 40 -8.36 -24.02 0.66
C GLY A 40 -6.90 -24.47 0.87
N GLU A 41 -6.07 -24.43 -0.16
CA GLU A 41 -4.64 -24.74 -0.04
C GLU A 41 -3.84 -23.56 0.52
N TRP A 42 -2.85 -23.83 1.37
CA TRP A 42 -1.90 -22.82 1.83
C TRP A 42 -0.60 -22.93 1.01
N TYR A 43 0.07 -21.80 0.80
CA TYR A 43 1.39 -21.81 0.16
C TYR A 43 2.31 -20.82 0.86
N ASN A 44 3.61 -21.09 0.81
CA ASN A 44 4.62 -20.21 1.38
C ASN A 44 5.03 -19.14 0.35
N ASN A 45 4.53 -17.92 0.50
CA ASN A 45 4.78 -16.79 -0.40
C ASN A 45 5.96 -15.93 0.09
N ARG A 46 7.17 -16.51 0.11
CA ARG A 46 8.36 -15.85 0.66
C ARG A 46 8.62 -14.49 0.02
N LEU A 47 9.01 -13.51 0.83
CA LEU A 47 9.28 -12.13 0.37
C LEU A 47 10.71 -11.99 -0.21
N ASP A 48 11.06 -12.80 -1.21
CA ASP A 48 12.42 -12.93 -1.74
C ASP A 48 12.84 -11.82 -2.72
N ARG A 49 11.89 -11.04 -3.24
CA ARG A 49 12.10 -10.01 -4.27
C ARG A 49 12.24 -8.58 -3.76
N ILE A 50 12.36 -8.39 -2.46
CA ILE A 50 12.71 -7.09 -1.89
C ILE A 50 14.23 -6.94 -1.91
N ILE A 51 14.73 -5.83 -2.47
CA ILE A 51 16.17 -5.65 -2.74
C ILE A 51 16.99 -5.56 -1.44
N GLU A 52 16.47 -4.88 -0.41
CA GLU A 52 17.20 -4.56 0.83
C GLU A 52 16.28 -4.74 2.06
N ASP A 53 16.79 -4.50 3.27
CA ASP A 53 15.94 -4.17 4.42
C ASP A 53 15.14 -2.87 4.17
N PRO A 54 14.04 -2.61 4.94
CA PRO A 54 13.27 -1.38 4.78
C PRO A 54 14.14 -0.12 4.90
N PHE A 55 13.94 0.84 3.98
CA PHE A 55 14.59 2.13 4.01
C PHE A 55 13.78 3.10 4.86
N GLU A 56 14.42 3.62 5.89
CA GLU A 56 13.81 4.62 6.76
C GLU A 56 14.08 6.01 6.19
N ARG A 57 13.04 6.83 6.14
CA ARG A 57 13.15 8.23 5.74
C ARG A 57 12.25 9.07 6.60
N GLN A 58 12.75 10.24 6.99
CA GLN A 58 11.92 11.29 7.54
C GLN A 58 10.85 11.67 6.52
N SER A 59 9.59 11.60 6.91
CA SER A 59 8.44 11.95 6.07
C SER A 59 8.61 13.29 5.34
N HIS A 60 9.14 14.33 5.99
CA HIS A 60 9.35 15.65 5.39
C HIS A 60 10.46 15.71 4.32
N HIS A 61 11.36 14.72 4.27
CA HIS A 61 12.40 14.59 3.25
C HIS A 61 12.12 13.49 2.22
N SER A 62 11.04 12.71 2.40
CA SER A 62 10.72 11.56 1.57
C SER A 62 9.57 11.83 0.63
N PHE A 63 9.89 12.02 -0.66
CA PHE A 63 8.87 12.15 -1.69
C PHE A 63 7.89 10.97 -1.73
N LEU A 64 8.37 9.74 -1.54
CA LEU A 64 7.54 8.55 -1.65
C LEU A 64 6.57 8.40 -0.47
N ILE A 65 6.97 8.81 0.73
CA ILE A 65 6.08 8.86 1.90
C ILE A 65 5.03 9.96 1.68
N GLN A 66 5.45 11.16 1.27
CA GLN A 66 4.53 12.27 1.00
C GLN A 66 3.54 11.95 -0.13
N ALA A 67 3.97 11.25 -1.16
CA ALA A 67 3.11 10.81 -2.25
C ALA A 67 2.05 9.81 -1.75
N ALA A 68 2.45 8.84 -0.92
CA ALA A 68 1.52 7.92 -0.28
C ALA A 68 0.50 8.65 0.61
N ASP A 69 0.96 9.59 1.44
CA ASP A 69 0.09 10.42 2.28
C ASP A 69 -0.89 11.24 1.45
N MET A 70 -0.44 11.80 0.32
CA MET A 70 -1.30 12.55 -0.60
C MET A 70 -2.39 11.67 -1.21
N ILE A 71 -2.05 10.44 -1.64
CA ILE A 71 -3.04 9.49 -2.18
C ILE A 71 -4.09 9.14 -1.13
N VAL A 72 -3.66 8.83 0.10
CA VAL A 72 -4.57 8.52 1.22
C VAL A 72 -5.43 9.74 1.57
N HIS A 73 -4.83 10.94 1.59
CA HIS A 73 -5.57 12.17 1.86
C HIS A 73 -6.61 12.48 0.78
N ALA A 74 -6.28 12.26 -0.49
CA ALA A 74 -7.21 12.43 -1.60
C ALA A 74 -8.41 11.49 -1.47
N LEU A 75 -8.17 10.22 -1.12
CA LEU A 75 -9.23 9.26 -0.83
C LEU A 75 -10.10 9.72 0.34
N TYR A 76 -9.47 10.14 1.45
CA TYR A 76 -10.17 10.63 2.63
C TYR A 76 -11.06 11.85 2.31
N ARG A 77 -10.60 12.77 1.47
CA ARG A 77 -11.37 13.96 1.06
C ARG A 77 -12.54 13.64 0.16
N GLN A 78 -12.43 12.61 -0.68
CA GLN A 78 -13.55 12.11 -1.47
C GLN A 78 -14.64 11.52 -0.56
N GLU A 79 -14.24 10.77 0.47
CA GLU A 79 -15.17 10.11 1.40
C GLU A 79 -15.75 11.05 2.45
N ASN A 80 -14.98 12.07 2.83
CA ASN A 80 -15.35 13.07 3.82
C ASN A 80 -15.22 14.48 3.23
N PRO A 81 -16.11 14.87 2.30
CA PRO A 81 -16.06 16.18 1.66
C PRO A 81 -16.20 17.29 2.70
N LYS A 82 -15.26 18.22 2.71
CA LYS A 82 -15.30 19.39 3.59
C LYS A 82 -15.60 20.62 2.76
N GLY A 83 -16.65 21.36 3.12
CA GLY A 83 -17.14 22.52 2.35
C GLY A 83 -16.05 23.54 2.01
N SER A 84 -15.13 23.82 2.94
CA SER A 84 -14.01 24.75 2.73
C SER A 84 -13.05 24.33 1.62
N TYR A 85 -12.94 23.03 1.35
CA TYR A 85 -12.04 22.45 0.35
C TYR A 85 -12.72 22.19 -1.00
N LYS A 86 -14.05 22.28 -1.06
CA LYS A 86 -14.82 22.04 -2.28
C LYS A 86 -14.48 23.03 -3.39
N LYS A 87 -14.14 24.29 -3.04
CA LYS A 87 -13.65 25.29 -3.99
C LYS A 87 -12.36 24.90 -4.71
N PHE A 88 -11.60 23.96 -4.14
CA PHE A 88 -10.38 23.43 -4.73
C PHE A 88 -10.59 22.06 -5.38
N ASN A 89 -11.83 21.57 -5.44
CA ASN A 89 -12.16 20.22 -5.93
C ASN A 89 -11.38 19.10 -5.22
N ALA A 90 -11.04 19.29 -3.93
CA ALA A 90 -10.26 18.31 -3.18
C ALA A 90 -10.95 16.94 -3.08
N ASP A 91 -12.29 16.95 -3.09
CA ASP A 91 -13.15 15.77 -3.13
C ASP A 91 -13.05 14.97 -4.45
N ARG A 92 -12.48 15.56 -5.50
CA ARG A 92 -12.32 14.93 -6.82
C ARG A 92 -10.91 14.46 -7.11
N LEU A 93 -9.93 14.79 -6.27
CA LEU A 93 -8.51 14.48 -6.50
C LEU A 93 -8.27 12.99 -6.71
N PHE A 94 -8.94 12.14 -5.93
CA PHE A 94 -8.76 10.70 -6.03
C PHE A 94 -9.28 10.11 -7.35
N LEU A 95 -10.19 10.79 -8.07
CA LEU A 95 -10.65 10.34 -9.39
C LEU A 95 -9.52 10.32 -10.42
N HIS A 96 -8.49 11.16 -10.26
CA HIS A 96 -7.31 11.15 -11.12
C HIS A 96 -6.37 9.98 -10.81
N ILE A 97 -6.41 9.47 -9.59
CA ILE A 97 -5.54 8.38 -9.09
C ILE A 97 -6.22 7.02 -9.32
N LYS A 98 -7.55 6.98 -9.26
CA LYS A 98 -8.38 5.78 -9.44
C LYS A 98 -8.00 4.91 -10.66
N PRO A 99 -7.62 5.45 -11.83
CA PRO A 99 -7.19 4.61 -12.97
C PRO A 99 -5.89 3.84 -12.72
N MET A 100 -5.06 4.31 -11.79
CA MET A 100 -3.76 3.72 -11.45
C MET A 100 -3.85 2.70 -10.31
N THR A 101 -5.02 2.55 -9.66
CA THR A 101 -5.17 1.62 -8.54
C THR A 101 -5.32 0.18 -9.02
N ILE A 102 -4.77 -0.75 -8.25
CA ILE A 102 -4.83 -2.19 -8.53
C ILE A 102 -6.09 -2.75 -7.87
N LYS A 103 -7.18 -2.83 -8.62
CA LYS A 103 -8.51 -3.24 -8.10
C LYS A 103 -8.56 -4.69 -7.64
N GLU A 104 -7.73 -5.54 -8.25
CA GLU A 104 -7.56 -6.95 -7.93
C GLU A 104 -7.05 -7.15 -6.50
N ALA A 105 -6.35 -6.16 -5.94
CA ALA A 105 -5.82 -6.21 -4.59
C ALA A 105 -6.93 -6.18 -3.53
N ALA A 106 -8.04 -5.51 -3.81
CA ALA A 106 -9.22 -5.41 -2.94
C ALA A 106 -10.50 -5.66 -3.76
N ALA A 107 -10.63 -6.90 -4.26
CA ALA A 107 -11.77 -7.30 -5.07
C ALA A 107 -13.13 -7.24 -4.33
N ASP A 108 -13.11 -7.19 -2.99
CA ASP A 108 -14.27 -7.04 -2.13
C ASP A 108 -14.61 -5.57 -1.81
N ASP A 109 -13.91 -4.60 -2.39
CA ASP A 109 -14.24 -3.19 -2.25
C ASP A 109 -15.60 -2.88 -2.89
N PRO A 110 -16.63 -2.45 -2.12
CA PRO A 110 -17.96 -2.17 -2.65
C PRO A 110 -17.96 -1.05 -3.69
N LEU A 111 -16.97 -0.15 -3.66
CA LEU A 111 -16.84 0.97 -4.59
C LEU A 111 -15.92 0.68 -5.77
N GLN A 112 -15.35 -0.53 -5.85
CA GLN A 112 -14.44 -0.98 -6.92
C GLN A 112 -13.28 0.01 -7.18
N MET A 113 -12.76 0.61 -6.12
CA MET A 113 -11.62 1.53 -6.17
C MET A 113 -10.30 0.84 -5.86
N GLY A 114 -10.33 -0.45 -5.49
CA GLY A 114 -9.13 -1.19 -5.10
C GLY A 114 -8.67 -0.82 -3.70
N ILE A 115 -9.59 -0.38 -2.84
CA ILE A 115 -9.29 0.04 -1.47
C ILE A 115 -9.77 -1.02 -0.48
N LYS A 116 -8.87 -1.47 0.38
CA LYS A 116 -9.25 -2.32 1.51
C LYS A 116 -9.78 -1.43 2.64
N ARG A 117 -11.09 -1.47 2.87
CA ARG A 117 -11.76 -0.80 3.99
C ARG A 117 -11.71 -1.73 5.19
N ILE A 118 -11.17 -1.24 6.31
CA ILE A 118 -11.07 -1.95 7.59
C ILE A 118 -12.07 -1.33 8.55
#